data_AF-A0A960FJ81-F1
#
_entry.id   AF-A0A960FJ81-F1
#
_cell.length_a   1.000
_cell.length_b   1.000
_cell.length_c   1.000
_cell.angle_alpha   90.00
_cell.angle_beta   90.00
_cell.angle_gamma   90.00
#
_symmetry.space_group_name_H-M   'P 1'
#
loop_
_entity.id
_entity.type
_entity.pdbx_description
1 polymer ?
#
loop_
_entity_poly.entity_id
_entity_poly.type
_entity_poly.pdbx_seq_one_letter_code
_entity_poly.pdbx_strand_id
1 'polypeptide(L)' 'MDDELLRAAEAARGFMPPDEGLALHDAALAAGRGAAAGGPFLEIGAYCGKSGLYLGAAAAAAGTVLFSLDHHRGS' A
#
# COMPACT_ATOMS: atom_id res chain seq x y z
N MET A 1 -4.12 10.23 -1.34
CA MET A 1 -3.52 9.50 -2.47
C MET A 1 -3.70 10.32 -3.74
N ASP A 2 -2.75 10.26 -4.66
CA ASP A 2 -2.85 10.89 -5.98
C ASP A 2 -3.85 10.15 -6.90
N ASP A 3 -4.56 10.87 -7.77
CA ASP A 3 -5.62 10.31 -8.63
C ASP A 3 -5.09 9.32 -9.69
N GLU A 4 -3.84 9.47 -10.14
CA GLU A 4 -3.21 8.52 -11.06
C GLU A 4 -2.93 7.20 -10.35
N LEU A 5 -2.41 7.26 -9.12
CA LEU A 5 -2.16 6.06 -8.31
C LEU A 5 -3.46 5.34 -7.98
N LEU A 6 -4.55 6.06 -7.67
CA LEU A 6 -5.84 5.44 -7.39
C LEU A 6 -6.36 4.68 -8.61
N ARG A 7 -6.30 5.31 -9.79
CA ARG A 7 -6.67 4.65 -11.06
C ARG A 7 -5.80 3.43 -11.36
N ALA A 8 -4.49 3.53 -11.11
CA ALA A 8 -3.58 2.39 -11.27
C ALA A 8 -3.95 1.24 -10.31
N ALA A 9 -4.33 1.55 -9.07
CA ALA A 9 -4.74 0.55 -8.09
C ALA A 9 -6.06 -0.11 -8.49
N GLU A 10 -7.06 0.66 -8.92
CA GLU A 10 -8.33 0.12 -9.39
C GLU A 10 -8.16 -0.78 -10.62
N ALA A 11 -7.27 -0.41 -11.55
CA ALA A 11 -6.95 -1.20 -12.74
C ALA A 11 -6.10 -2.47 -12.45
N ALA A 12 -5.33 -2.47 -11.37
CA ALA A 12 -4.52 -3.62 -10.99
C ALA A 12 -5.38 -4.83 -10.61
N ARG A 13 -4.97 -6.03 -11.05
CA ARG A 13 -5.59 -7.29 -10.64
C ARG A 13 -5.35 -7.53 -9.16
N GLY A 14 -6.35 -8.06 -8.45
CA GLY A 14 -6.22 -8.42 -7.04
C GLY A 14 -7.52 -8.22 -6.27
N PHE A 15 -7.44 -8.51 -4.98
CA PHE A 15 -8.57 -8.45 -4.04
C PHE A 15 -8.35 -7.25 -3.11
N MET A 16 -8.92 -6.12 -3.48
CA MET A 16 -8.94 -4.91 -2.66
C MET A 16 -10.05 -3.99 -3.18
N PRO A 17 -11.26 -4.04 -2.60
CA PRO A 17 -12.30 -3.05 -2.84
C PRO A 17 -11.76 -1.61 -2.65
N PRO A 18 -12.24 -0.62 -3.41
CA PRO A 18 -11.72 0.75 -3.32
C PRO A 18 -11.81 1.37 -1.92
N ASP A 19 -12.90 1.13 -1.20
CA ASP A 19 -13.11 1.61 0.17
C ASP A 19 -12.13 0.96 1.16
N GLU A 20 -11.90 -0.36 1.05
CA GLU A 20 -10.87 -1.05 1.82
C GLU A 20 -9.45 -0.54 1.49
N GLY A 21 -9.16 -0.27 0.22
CA GLY A 21 -7.87 0.29 -0.21
C GLY A 21 -7.60 1.69 0.33
N LEU A 22 -8.61 2.56 0.32
CA LEU A 22 -8.54 3.88 0.93
C LEU A 22 -8.37 3.79 2.46
N ALA A 23 -9.11 2.89 3.11
CA ALA A 23 -8.95 2.65 4.54
C ALA A 23 -7.53 2.14 4.89
N LEU A 24 -6.95 1.28 4.05
CA LEU A 24 -5.57 0.79 4.20
C LEU A 24 -4.55 1.93 4.04
N HIS A 25 -4.71 2.79 3.04
CA HIS A 25 -3.88 3.98 2.84
C HIS A 25 -3.93 4.91 4.07
N ASP A 26 -5.12 5.19 4.60
CA ASP A 26 -5.30 6.09 5.73
C ASP A 26 -4.70 5.51 7.03
N ALA A 27 -4.86 4.21 7.26
CA ALA A 27 -4.23 3.51 8.37
C ALA A 27 -2.69 3.56 8.27
N ALA A 28 -2.13 3.35 7.08
CA ALA A 28 -0.69 3.41 6.85
C ALA A 28 -0.12 4.83 7.04
N LEU A 29 -0.84 5.85 6.58
CA LEU A 29 -0.48 7.25 6.84
C LEU A 29 -0.47 7.57 8.34
N ALA A 30 -1.50 7.13 9.07
CA ALA A 30 -1.57 7.34 10.52
C ALA A 30 -0.41 6.65 11.23
N ALA A 31 -0.06 5.42 10.83
CA ALA A 31 1.09 4.70 11.37
C ALA A 31 2.42 5.41 11.09
N GLY A 32 2.65 5.82 9.84
CA GLY A 32 3.88 6.51 9.41
C GLY A 32 4.08 7.90 10.02
N ARG A 33 3.01 8.55 10.50
CA ARG A 33 3.08 9.83 11.23
C ARG A 33 3.08 9.66 12.75
N GLY A 34 2.73 8.47 13.24
CA GLY A 34 2.56 8.17 14.67
C GLY A 34 3.76 7.48 15.30
N ALA A 35 3.49 6.52 16.18
CA ALA A 35 4.52 5.82 16.95
C ALA A 35 5.53 5.01 16.12
N ALA A 36 5.21 4.72 14.85
CA ALA A 36 6.08 4.04 13.91
C ALA A 36 6.80 5.00 12.93
N ALA A 37 6.74 6.31 13.18
CA ALA A 37 7.40 7.31 12.33
C ALA A 37 8.90 7.00 12.18
N GLY A 38 9.38 7.01 10.93
CA GLY A 38 10.75 6.68 10.54
C GLY A 38 11.03 5.18 10.33
N GLY A 39 10.10 4.29 10.68
CA GLY A 39 10.20 2.86 10.35
C GLY A 39 9.73 2.56 8.92
N PRO A 40 10.28 1.53 8.25
CA PRO A 40 9.78 1.07 6.96
C PRO A 40 8.44 0.34 7.11
N PHE A 41 7.65 0.34 6.04
CA PHE A 41 6.45 -0.49 5.93
C PHE A 41 6.80 -1.86 5.34
N LEU A 42 6.06 -2.89 5.77
CA LEU A 42 6.16 -4.25 5.23
C LEU A 42 4.77 -4.73 4.82
N GLU A 43 4.63 -5.13 3.57
CA GLU A 43 3.49 -5.87 3.03
C GLU A 43 3.90 -7.33 2.81
N ILE A 44 3.03 -8.25 3.22
CA ILE A 44 3.19 -9.70 3.01
C ILE A 44 2.05 -10.15 2.10
N GLY A 45 2.40 -10.63 0.91
CA GLY A 45 1.43 -10.93 -0.16
C GLY A 45 1.19 -9.70 -1.03
N ALA A 46 1.95 -9.60 -2.11
CA ALA A 46 1.89 -8.51 -3.08
C ALA A 46 0.90 -8.81 -4.21
N TYR A 47 0.76 -10.09 -4.59
CA TYR A 47 0.06 -10.54 -5.78
C TYR A 47 0.48 -9.75 -7.04
N CYS A 48 -0.38 -8.87 -7.56
CA CYS A 48 -0.11 -7.98 -8.69
C CYS A 48 0.07 -6.50 -8.27
N GLY A 49 0.27 -6.23 -6.97
CA GLY A 49 0.64 -4.91 -6.44
C GLY A 49 -0.53 -3.97 -6.14
N LYS A 50 -1.78 -4.44 -6.12
CA LYS A 50 -2.97 -3.60 -5.91
C LYS A 50 -2.93 -2.87 -4.56
N SER A 51 -2.76 -3.60 -3.46
CA SER A 51 -2.57 -3.06 -2.11
C SER A 51 -1.27 -2.28 -1.96
N GLY A 52 -0.21 -2.74 -2.64
CA GLY A 52 1.09 -2.08 -2.67
C GLY A 52 1.04 -0.64 -3.21
N LEU A 53 0.12 -0.31 -4.12
CA LEU A 53 -0.07 1.07 -4.59
C LEU A 53 -0.64 2.00 -3.50
N TYR A 54 -1.60 1.52 -2.71
CA TYR A 54 -2.14 2.27 -1.56
C TYR A 54 -1.08 2.47 -0.47
N LEU A 55 -0.38 1.39 -0.10
CA LEU A 55 0.67 1.42 0.91
C LEU A 55 1.88 2.25 0.45
N GLY A 56 2.25 2.16 -0.82
CA GLY A 56 3.35 2.92 -1.42
C GLY A 56 3.05 4.41 -1.45
N ALA A 57 1.81 4.80 -1.77
CA ALA A 57 1.37 6.19 -1.68
C ALA A 57 1.48 6.73 -0.24
N ALA A 58 1.04 5.95 0.74
CA ALA A 58 1.16 6.31 2.16
C ALA A 58 2.62 6.39 2.61
N ALA A 59 3.47 5.43 2.20
CA ALA A 59 4.89 5.41 2.52
C ALA A 59 5.62 6.64 1.96
N ALA A 60 5.37 6.99 0.70
CA ALA A 60 5.92 8.19 0.06
C ALA A 60 5.52 9.47 0.82
N ALA A 61 4.24 9.59 1.19
CA ALA A 61 3.74 10.74 1.95
C ALA A 61 4.27 10.80 3.39
N ALA A 62 4.64 9.66 3.99
CA ALA A 62 5.28 9.57 5.30
C ALA A 62 6.82 9.68 5.23
N GLY A 63 7.41 9.78 4.02
CA GLY A 63 8.86 9.83 3.85
C GLY A 63 9.57 8.53 4.23
N THR A 64 8.91 7.38 4.04
CA THR A 64 9.46 6.05 4.33
C THR A 64 9.37 5.13 3.12
N VAL A 65 9.90 3.90 3.26
CA VAL A 65 9.96 2.88 2.21
C VAL A 65 8.95 1.77 2.50
N LEU A 66 8.28 1.28 1.46
CA LEU A 66 7.50 0.04 1.51
C LEU A 66 8.35 -1.13 0.98
N PHE A 67 8.49 -2.18 1.78
CA PHE A 67 8.93 -3.49 1.33
C PHE A 67 7.70 -4.36 1.07
N SER A 68 7.54 -4.82 -0.16
CA SER A 68 6.46 -5.75 -0.54
C SER A 68 7.06 -7.12 -0.80
N LEU A 69 6.64 -8.12 -0.02
CA LEU A 69 7.21 -9.46 -0.03
C LEU A 69 6.17 -10.48 -0.49
N ASP A 70 6.49 -11.19 -1.57
CA ASP A 70 5.66 -12.27 -2.10
C ASP A 70 6.57 -13.31 -2.76
N HIS A 71 6.14 -14.58 -2.74
CA HIS A 71 6.84 -15.66 -3.42
C HIS A 71 6.53 -15.69 -4.93
N HIS A 72 5.48 -15.02 -5.39
CA HIS A 72 5.06 -14.86 -6.79
C HIS A 72 4.95 -16.18 -7.58
N ARG A 73 4.60 -17.28 -6.89
CA ARG A 73 4.51 -18.63 -7.46
C ARG A 73 3.09 -19.20 -7.55
N GLY A 74 2.08 -18.41 -7.18
CA GLY A 74 0.72 -18.90 -6.99
C GLY A 74 0.56 -19.70 -5.69
N SER A 75 -0.69 -19.89 -5.28
CA SER A 75 -1.08 -20.88 -4.26
C SER A 75 -0.91 -22.29 -4.79
#